data_AF-A0A1Y4WP89-F1
#
_entry.id   AF-A0A1Y4WP89-F1
#
_cell.length_a   1.000
_cell.length_b   1.000
_cell.length_c   1.000
_cell.angle_alpha   90.00
_cell.angle_beta   90.00
_cell.angle_gamma   90.00
#
_symmetry.space_group_name_H-M   'P 1'
#
loop_
_entity.id
_entity.type
_entity.pdbx_description
1 polymer ?
#
loop_
_entity_poly.entity_id
_entity_poly.type
_entity_poly.pdbx_seq_one_letter_code
_entity_poly.pdbx_strand_id
1 'polypeptide(L)' 'MTMTTNQPPVQRCQYCGSNDLGLGWQHGEAIVTFKKHGLGGSRLHSLICRRCRAVLYQWVTEPHKFPPVSNCTTNQR' A
#
# COMPACT_ATOMS: atom_id res chain seq x y z
N MET A 1 0.46 16.82 -16.84
CA MET A 1 -0.65 15.85 -16.79
C MET A 1 -0.06 14.46 -16.88
N THR A 2 0.11 13.77 -15.76
CA THR A 2 0.54 12.37 -15.77
C THR A 2 -0.45 11.59 -14.91
N MET A 3 -1.50 11.09 -15.58
CA MET A 3 -2.24 9.96 -15.05
C MET A 3 -1.30 8.76 -15.08
N THR A 4 -0.66 8.44 -13.96
CA THR A 4 -0.12 7.10 -13.75
C THR A 4 -1.34 6.19 -13.74
N THR A 5 -1.50 5.39 -14.78
CA THR A 5 -2.50 4.33 -14.83
C THR A 5 -2.23 3.42 -13.63
N ASN A 6 -3.00 3.64 -12.55
CA ASN A 6 -2.92 2.96 -11.26
C ASN A 6 -3.39 1.49 -11.40
N GLN A 7 -2.87 0.75 -12.36
CA GLN A 7 -3.08 -0.69 -12.40
C GLN A 7 -2.08 -1.33 -11.43
N PRO A 8 -2.55 -2.05 -10.41
CA PRO A 8 -1.65 -2.77 -9.52
C PRO A 8 -0.81 -3.77 -10.33
N PRO A 9 0.45 -4.01 -9.95
CA PRO A 9 1.36 -4.89 -10.70
C PRO A 9 0.90 -6.36 -10.71
N VAL A 10 -0.11 -6.69 -9.90
CA VAL A 10 -0.68 -8.03 -9.78
C VAL A 10 -2.04 -8.08 -10.48
N GLN A 11 -2.11 -8.86 -11.55
CA GLN A 11 -3.35 -9.10 -12.30
C GLN A 11 -3.99 -10.48 -12.01
N ARG A 12 -3.26 -11.38 -11.36
CA ARG A 12 -3.70 -12.75 -11.04
C ARG A 12 -3.20 -13.19 -9.67
N CYS A 13 -4.04 -13.89 -8.92
CA CYS A 13 -3.68 -14.42 -7.61
C CYS A 13 -2.58 -15.49 -7.72
N GLN A 14 -1.43 -15.24 -7.09
CA GLN A 14 -0.32 -16.19 -7.05
C GLN A 14 -0.60 -17.48 -6.25
N TYR A 15 -1.64 -17.49 -5.42
CA TYR A 15 -1.97 -18.64 -4.56
C TYR A 15 -3.00 -19.59 -5.20
N CYS A 16 -4.08 -19.06 -5.80
CA CYS A 16 -5.16 -19.88 -6.35
C CYS A 16 -5.40 -19.68 -7.85
N GLY A 17 -4.61 -18.81 -8.51
CA GLY A 17 -4.73 -18.53 -9.94
C GLY A 17 -6.01 -17.79 -10.35
N SER A 18 -6.80 -17.27 -9.40
CA SER A 18 -8.00 -16.48 -9.71
C SER A 18 -7.63 -15.09 -10.23
N ASN A 19 -8.38 -14.59 -11.21
CA ASN A 19 -8.35 -13.19 -11.66
C ASN A 19 -9.39 -12.33 -10.91
N ASP A 20 -10.18 -12.96 -10.03
CA ASP A 20 -11.18 -12.27 -9.21
C ASP A 20 -10.51 -11.55 -8.05
N LEU A 21 -10.00 -10.35 -8.35
CA LEU A 21 -9.30 -9.48 -7.42
C LEU A 21 -10.21 -8.34 -6.97
N GLY A 22 -10.11 -7.99 -5.69
CA GLY A 22 -10.83 -6.87 -5.10
C GLY A 22 -9.86 -5.85 -4.51
N LEU A 23 -10.16 -4.56 -4.69
CA LEU A 23 -9.50 -3.50 -3.96
C LEU A 23 -10.25 -3.31 -2.63
N GLY A 24 -9.52 -3.35 -1.53
CA GLY A 24 -10.07 -3.19 -0.19
C GLY A 24 -9.24 -2.24 0.66
N TRP A 25 -9.91 -1.69 1.65
CA TRP A 25 -9.27 -1.03 2.78
C TRP A 25 -9.10 -2.06 3.88
N GLN A 26 -7.91 -2.10 4.49
CA GLN A 26 -7.77 -2.86 5.72
C GLN A 26 -8.56 -2.13 6.81
N HIS A 27 -9.54 -2.80 7.41
CA HIS A 27 -10.29 -2.26 8.55
C HIS A 27 -9.36 -2.12 9.77
N GLY A 28 -9.53 -1.04 10.54
CA GLY A 28 -8.67 -0.67 11.67
C GLY A 28 -7.67 0.44 11.34
N GLU A 29 -6.84 0.85 12.31
CA GLU A 29 -5.77 1.84 12.17
C GLU A 29 -4.60 1.33 11.30
N ALA A 30 -4.88 0.73 10.14
CA ALA A 30 -3.90 0.26 9.17
C ALA A 30 -3.25 1.45 8.45
N ILE A 31 -2.44 2.17 9.21
CA ILE A 31 -1.73 3.38 8.84
C ILE A 31 -0.24 3.05 8.89
N VAL A 32 0.46 3.25 7.79
CA VAL A 32 1.93 3.25 7.82
C VAL A 32 2.36 4.62 8.30
N THR A 33 3.03 4.68 9.44
CA THR A 33 3.61 5.90 10.00
C THR A 33 5.10 5.96 9.67
N PHE A 34 5.61 7.15 9.34
CA PHE A 34 7.02 7.36 8.97
C PHE A 34 7.73 8.39 9.84
N LYS A 35 7.03 8.99 10.82
CA LYS A 35 7.60 9.94 11.78
C LYS A 35 7.66 9.30 13.16
N LYS A 36 8.70 9.67 13.93
CA LYS A 36 8.83 9.32 15.35
C LYS A 36 7.55 9.76 16.09
N HIS A 37 7.06 8.91 17.00
CA HIS A 37 5.79 9.07 17.74
C HIS A 37 4.49 8.88 16.93
N GLY A 38 4.54 8.35 15.70
CA GLY A 38 3.33 8.04 14.92
C GLY A 38 2.60 9.27 14.35
N LEU A 39 3.16 10.46 14.54
CA LEU A 39 2.61 11.73 14.05
C LEU A 39 2.89 11.89 12.56
N GLY A 40 2.11 11.20 11.73
CA GLY A 40 2.21 11.25 10.28
C GLY A 40 2.21 9.86 9.68
N GLY A 41 1.15 9.57 8.93
CA GLY A 41 1.00 8.32 8.22
C GLY A 41 0.01 8.40 7.08
N SER A 42 -0.09 7.29 6.36
CA SER A 42 -1.01 7.10 5.24
C SER A 42 -1.74 5.80 5.42
N ARG A 43 -3.03 5.78 5.07
CA ARG A 43 -3.79 4.53 4.96
C ARG A 43 -3.17 3.63 3.89
N LEU A 44 -3.35 2.33 4.06
CA LEU A 44 -2.98 1.34 3.06
C LEU A 44 -4.18 0.93 2.21
N HIS A 45 -3.97 0.94 0.90
CA HIS A 45 -4.77 0.14 -0.02
C HIS A 45 -4.25 -1.29 -0.03
N SER A 46 -5.17 -2.25 -0.12
CA SER A 46 -4.84 -3.66 -0.26
C SER A 46 -5.56 -4.24 -1.47
N LEU A 47 -4.83 -4.96 -2.31
CA LEU A 47 -5.40 -5.83 -3.33
C LEU A 47 -5.55 -7.22 -2.75
N ILE A 48 -6.76 -7.76 -2.74
CA ILE A 48 -7.07 -9.08 -2.19
C ILE A 48 -7.62 -10.00 -3.27
N CYS A 49 -7.36 -11.30 -3.14
CA CYS A 49 -8.09 -12.31 -3.90
C CYS A 49 -9.43 -12.59 -3.24
N ARG A 50 -10.55 -12.38 -3.94
CA ARG A 50 -11.88 -12.64 -3.35
C ARG A 50 -12.18 -14.14 -3.18
N ARG A 51 -11.48 -14.99 -3.94
CA ARG A 51 -11.60 -16.46 -3.87
C ARG A 51 -10.90 -17.07 -2.65
N CYS A 52 -9.58 -16.87 -2.51
CA CYS A 52 -8.80 -17.49 -1.42
C CYS A 52 -8.50 -16.53 -0.26
N ARG A 53 -8.95 -15.27 -0.32
CA ARG A 53 -8.78 -14.24 0.72
C ARG A 53 -7.34 -13.83 1.00
N ALA A 54 -6.39 -14.20 0.14
CA ALA A 54 -5.01 -13.75 0.24
C ALA A 54 -4.86 -12.25 -0.10
N VAL A 55 -4.03 -11.54 0.67
CA VAL A 55 -3.54 -10.20 0.31
C VAL A 55 -2.42 -10.36 -0.71
N LEU A 56 -2.54 -9.68 -1.85
CA LEU A 56 -1.63 -9.84 -2.98
C LEU A 56 -0.66 -8.68 -3.14
N TYR A 57 -1.11 -7.47 -2.81
CA TYR A 57 -0.30 -6.26 -2.94
C TYR A 57 -0.85 -5.16 -2.02
N GLN A 58 0.02 -4.34 -1.43
CA GLN A 58 -0.37 -3.22 -0.59
C GLN A 58 0.45 -1.97 -0.95
N TRP A 59 -0.18 -0.80 -0.85
CA TRP A 59 0.51 0.48 -1.08
C TRP A 59 -0.12 1.59 -0.25
N VAL A 60 0.68 2.62 0.02
CA VAL A 60 0.22 3.84 0.70
C VAL A 60 -0.65 4.67 -0.22
N THR A 61 -1.75 5.20 0.31
CA THR A 61 -2.67 6.07 -0.45
C THR A 61 -2.07 7.42 -0.79
N GLU A 62 -1.17 7.92 0.07
CA GLU A 62 -0.55 9.24 -0.06
C GLU A 62 0.98 9.08 -0.09
N PRO A 63 1.55 8.51 -1.18
CA PRO A 63 2.98 8.23 -1.27
C PRO A 63 3.84 9.49 -1.17
N HIS A 64 3.32 10.65 -1.59
CA HIS A 64 4.00 11.94 -1.51
C HIS A 64 4.30 12.40 -0.06
N LYS A 65 3.65 11.81 0.95
CA LYS A 65 3.96 12.08 2.37
C LYS A 65 5.28 11.45 2.80
N PHE A 66 5.76 10.44 2.08
CA PHE A 66 6.96 9.69 2.41
C PHE A 66 8.16 10.32 1.66
N PRO A 67 9.20 10.80 2.37
CA PRO A 67 10.35 11.39 1.72
C PRO A 67 11.12 10.33 0.91
N PRO A 68 11.71 10.70 -0.25
CA PRO A 68 12.57 9.79 -1.00
C PRO A 68 13.84 9.46 -0.22
N VAL A 69 14.41 8.28 -0.47
CA VAL A 69 15.57 7.72 0.25
C VAL A 69 16.78 8.67 0.28
N SER A 70 16.92 9.56 -0.71
CA SER A 70 18.01 10.55 -0.79
C SER A 70 17.98 11.61 0.31
N ASN A 71 16.85 11.79 1.00
CA ASN A 71 16.67 12.81 2.04
C ASN A 71 16.56 12.20 3.45
N CYS A 72 17.02 10.96 3.65
CA CYS A 72 17.20 10.39 4.98
C CYS A 72 18.41 11.03 5.68
N THR A 73 18.31 12.33 5.99
CA THR A 73 19.26 13.00 6.88
C THR A 73 19.01 12.47 8.28
N THR A 74 19.89 11.57 8.72
CA THR A 74 20.26 11.22 10.10
C THR A 74 19.51 12.00 11.18
N ASN A 75 18.29 11.62 11.53
CA ASN A 75 17.59 11.99 12.77
C ASN A 75 16.32 11.13 12.97
N GLN A 76 16.49 9.81 12.93
CA GLN A 76 15.47 8.86 13.39
C GLN A 76 15.99 7.98 14.54
N ARG A 77 16.73 8.58 15.48
CA ARG A 77 17.04 7.98 16.79
C ARG A 77 16.11 8.58 17.84
#